data_AF-A0A0H5RXK0-F1
#
_entry.id   AF-A0A0H5RXK0-F1
#
_cell.length_a   1.000
_cell.length_b   1.000
_cell.length_c   1.000
_cell.angle_alpha   90.00
_cell.angle_beta   90.00
_cell.angle_gamma   90.00
#
_symmetry.space_group_name_H-M   'P 1'
#
loop_
_entity.id
_entity.type
_entity.pdbx_description
1 polymer ?
#
loop_
_entity_poly.entity_id
_entity_poly.type
_entity_poly.pdbx_seq_one_letter_code
_entity_poly.pdbx_strand_id
1 'polypeptide(L)'
;MILDLSDDAKEYGRQALKAFESAGGDQLLAQADAKPETRAEMVTPVLDGLGVLELEPRADADALEAAAAVCRSAGYWALPYPVAERLSRPQDMEVDGLIVVDATAPEAPLQGLDNRWAAVTLDGARSTVTKLGAPGPSFATALELAAVDSAGLNDVALALTLPSWTLLGMLDRAIDLTTAHVSLRKQFGQPLSSFQGVQFQLTDAEVERSGVDMLARYALWSVVTNAADEAINDALALRLAAIEAAEVVFRVCHQLHGAVGFCDETTLSWLSRYSQPVRRLPFGVSKTRDTLTARLGRHGLTGLFSS
;
A
#
# COMPACT_ATOMS: atom_id res chain seq x y z
N MET A 1 -14.27 10.33 -18.59
CA MET A 1 -13.29 10.05 -17.52
C MET A 1 -12.31 9.02 -18.05
N ILE A 2 -11.04 9.40 -18.19
CA ILE A 2 -9.95 8.45 -18.44
C ILE A 2 -9.45 8.06 -17.05
N LEU A 3 -9.57 6.79 -16.67
CA LEU A 3 -9.12 6.30 -15.35
C LEU A 3 -7.66 5.84 -15.38
N ASP A 4 -7.08 5.67 -16.56
CA ASP A 4 -5.72 5.17 -16.69
C ASP A 4 -4.70 6.27 -16.34
N LEU A 5 -3.58 5.87 -15.75
CA LEU A 5 -2.49 6.80 -15.47
C LEU A 5 -1.93 7.35 -16.79
N SER A 6 -1.46 8.59 -16.77
CA SER A 6 -0.68 9.20 -17.84
C SER A 6 0.54 8.36 -18.20
N ASP A 7 1.01 8.50 -19.45
CA ASP A 7 2.20 7.80 -19.92
C ASP A 7 3.45 8.24 -19.14
N ASP A 8 3.51 9.51 -18.73
CA ASP A 8 4.59 10.06 -17.90
C ASP A 8 4.60 9.43 -16.50
N ALA A 9 3.44 9.31 -15.84
CA ALA A 9 3.36 8.62 -14.54
C ALA A 9 3.73 7.12 -14.64
N LYS A 10 3.32 6.44 -15.72
CA LYS A 10 3.71 5.05 -16.00
C LYS A 10 5.21 4.90 -16.24
N GLU A 11 5.83 5.84 -16.96
CA GLU A 11 7.29 5.86 -17.15
C GLU A 11 8.01 6.13 -15.83
N TYR A 12 7.53 7.09 -15.03
CA TYR A 12 8.08 7.39 -13.71
C TYR A 12 8.05 6.15 -12.78
N GLY A 13 6.92 5.43 -12.73
CA GLY A 13 6.82 4.17 -12.00
C GLY A 13 7.84 3.12 -12.50
N ARG A 14 7.98 2.96 -13.82
CA ARG A 14 8.98 2.03 -14.39
C ARG A 14 10.42 2.42 -14.06
N GLN A 15 10.73 3.71 -13.97
CA GLN A 15 12.04 4.19 -13.53
C GLN A 15 12.28 3.92 -12.06
N ALA A 16 11.30 4.20 -11.20
CA ALA A 16 11.35 3.88 -9.78
C ALA A 16 11.56 2.38 -9.54
N LEU A 17 10.81 1.53 -10.25
CA LEU A 17 10.95 0.07 -10.17
C LEU A 17 12.38 -0.40 -10.44
N LYS A 18 13.03 0.13 -11.48
CA LYS A 18 14.42 -0.19 -11.84
C LYS A 18 15.43 0.39 -10.86
N ALA A 19 15.15 1.59 -10.33
CA ALA A 19 16.02 2.22 -9.35
C ALA A 19 16.03 1.44 -8.02
N PHE A 20 14.87 0.98 -7.56
CA PHE A 20 14.77 0.11 -6.38
C PHE A 20 15.45 -1.24 -6.58
N GLU A 21 15.33 -1.83 -7.78
CA GLU A 21 16.09 -3.03 -8.15
C GLU A 21 17.60 -2.78 -8.05
N SER A 22 18.08 -1.69 -8.67
CA SER A 22 19.49 -1.32 -8.71
C SER A 22 20.06 -1.01 -7.32
N ALA A 23 19.23 -0.52 -6.41
CA ALA A 23 19.59 -0.24 -5.02
C ALA A 23 19.70 -1.49 -4.14
N GLY A 24 19.26 -2.65 -4.63
CA GLY A 24 19.39 -3.93 -3.93
C GLY A 24 18.14 -4.80 -3.97
N GLY A 25 16.99 -4.27 -4.41
CA GLY A 25 15.73 -5.00 -4.51
C GLY A 25 15.39 -5.73 -3.21
N ASP A 26 15.23 -7.06 -3.30
CA ASP A 26 14.89 -7.93 -2.16
C ASP A 26 15.93 -7.85 -1.01
N GLN A 27 17.19 -7.50 -1.29
CA GLN A 27 18.24 -7.37 -0.26
C GLN A 27 17.99 -6.20 0.69
N LEU A 28 17.32 -5.13 0.22
CA LEU A 28 16.99 -3.97 1.04
C LEU A 28 16.13 -4.40 2.22
N LEU A 29 15.15 -5.26 1.97
CA LEU A 29 14.23 -5.73 2.99
C LEU A 29 14.89 -6.69 3.98
N ALA A 30 15.72 -7.63 3.50
CA ALA A 30 16.48 -8.53 4.38
C ALA A 30 17.45 -7.77 5.31
N GLN A 31 18.10 -6.72 4.80
CA GLN A 31 18.99 -5.88 5.59
C GLN A 31 18.22 -5.00 6.59
N ALA A 32 17.07 -4.44 6.20
CA ALA A 32 16.22 -3.65 7.08
C ALA A 32 15.57 -4.48 8.19
N ASP A 33 15.24 -5.76 7.96
CA ASP A 33 14.76 -6.67 9.02
C ASP A 33 15.85 -6.92 10.07
N ALA A 34 17.09 -7.12 9.62
CA ALA A 34 18.23 -7.35 10.50
C ALA A 34 18.66 -6.08 11.28
N LYS A 35 18.47 -4.89 10.68
CA LYS A 35 18.82 -3.59 11.25
C LYS A 35 17.74 -2.53 10.93
N PRO A 36 16.63 -2.50 11.68
CA PRO A 36 15.52 -1.60 11.40
C PRO A 36 15.90 -0.11 11.39
N GLU A 37 16.90 0.27 12.18
CA GLU A 37 17.42 1.64 12.28
C GLU A 37 18.10 2.14 11.01
N THR A 38 18.58 1.26 10.13
CA THR A 38 19.27 1.66 8.89
C THR A 38 18.33 1.82 7.70
N ARG A 39 17.03 1.52 7.86
CA ARG A 39 16.09 1.46 6.73
C ARG A 39 15.92 2.80 6.01
N ALA A 40 15.98 3.92 6.73
CA ALA A 40 15.94 5.25 6.14
C ALA A 40 17.20 5.50 5.29
N GLU A 41 18.38 5.29 5.87
CA GLU A 41 19.67 5.53 5.20
C GLU A 41 19.83 4.73 3.90
N MET A 42 19.24 3.53 3.86
CA MET A 42 19.30 2.67 2.68
C MET A 42 18.39 3.13 1.53
N VAL A 43 17.24 3.71 1.84
CA VAL A 43 16.18 3.97 0.87
C VAL A 43 16.14 5.44 0.44
N THR A 44 16.36 6.37 1.37
CA THR A 44 16.26 7.81 1.12
C THR A 44 17.14 8.29 -0.04
N PRO A 45 18.41 7.86 -0.22
CA PRO A 45 19.22 8.29 -1.36
C PRO A 45 18.60 7.95 -2.73
N VAL A 46 17.88 6.83 -2.82
CA VAL A 46 17.20 6.40 -4.04
C VAL A 46 15.95 7.25 -4.27
N LEU A 47 15.20 7.54 -3.20
CA LEU A 47 14.02 8.41 -3.27
C LEU A 47 14.39 9.85 -3.67
N ASP A 48 15.47 10.39 -3.09
CA ASP A 48 16.00 11.72 -3.42
C ASP A 48 16.47 11.76 -4.88
N GLY A 49 17.19 10.73 -5.34
CA GLY A 49 17.63 10.64 -6.74
C GLY A 49 16.48 10.55 -7.75
N LEU A 50 15.31 10.07 -7.32
CA LEU A 50 14.08 9.99 -8.12
C LEU A 50 13.17 11.22 -7.95
N GLY A 51 13.50 12.15 -7.06
CA GLY A 51 12.65 13.31 -6.77
C GLY A 51 11.33 12.94 -6.06
N VAL A 52 11.27 11.80 -5.36
CA VAL A 52 10.01 11.30 -4.76
C VAL A 52 9.57 12.19 -3.60
N LEU A 53 10.49 12.72 -2.80
CA LEU A 53 10.15 13.49 -1.61
C LEU A 53 9.69 14.92 -1.94
N GLU A 54 9.99 15.36 -3.17
CA GLU A 54 9.62 16.64 -3.76
C GLU A 54 8.25 16.59 -4.45
N LEU A 55 7.70 15.40 -4.70
CA LEU A 55 6.35 15.28 -5.25
C LEU A 55 5.32 15.92 -4.31
N GLU A 56 4.39 16.66 -4.90
CA GLU A 56 3.27 17.27 -4.21
C GLU A 56 1.95 16.70 -4.76
N PRO A 57 1.48 15.54 -4.28
CA PRO A 57 0.31 14.85 -4.86
C PRO A 57 -1.00 15.62 -4.75
N ARG A 58 -1.01 16.71 -3.98
CA ARG A 58 -2.16 17.61 -3.80
C ARG A 58 -2.12 18.83 -4.71
N ALA A 59 -0.99 19.08 -5.39
CA ALA A 59 -0.80 20.26 -6.23
C ALA A 59 -1.52 20.11 -7.57
N ASP A 60 -1.36 18.96 -8.22
CA ASP A 60 -1.96 18.66 -9.52
C ASP A 60 -2.12 17.14 -9.76
N ALA A 61 -2.83 16.80 -10.84
CA ALA A 61 -3.12 15.42 -11.19
C ALA A 61 -1.88 14.63 -11.62
N ASP A 62 -0.91 15.27 -12.29
CA ASP A 62 0.30 14.59 -12.78
C ASP A 62 1.18 14.14 -11.60
N ALA A 63 1.36 15.01 -10.60
CA ALA A 63 2.05 14.69 -9.35
C ALA A 63 1.34 13.59 -8.55
N LEU A 64 0.00 13.58 -8.54
CA LEU A 64 -0.79 12.54 -7.89
C LEU A 64 -0.63 11.17 -8.57
N GLU A 65 -0.68 11.14 -9.89
CA GLU A 65 -0.47 9.93 -10.68
C GLU A 65 0.96 9.39 -10.52
N ALA A 66 1.97 10.28 -10.53
CA ALA A 66 3.36 9.92 -10.26
C ALA A 66 3.53 9.32 -8.85
N ALA A 67 2.89 9.91 -7.84
CA ALA A 67 2.88 9.40 -6.46
C ALA A 67 2.27 8.00 -6.35
N ALA A 68 1.15 7.77 -7.02
CA ALA A 68 0.52 6.45 -7.11
C ALA A 68 1.43 5.41 -7.80
N ALA A 69 2.07 5.79 -8.90
CA ALA A 69 2.97 4.92 -9.66
C ALA A 69 4.22 4.53 -8.86
N VAL A 70 4.83 5.46 -8.12
CA VAL A 70 5.97 5.14 -7.25
C VAL A 70 5.56 4.33 -6.03
N CYS A 71 4.38 4.56 -5.45
CA CYS A 71 3.87 3.71 -4.35
C CYS A 71 3.72 2.25 -4.81
N ARG A 72 3.18 2.02 -6.00
CA ARG A 72 3.10 0.67 -6.59
C ARG A 72 4.48 0.04 -6.82
N SER A 73 5.43 0.84 -7.29
CA SER A 73 6.82 0.38 -7.52
C SER A 73 7.55 0.07 -6.21
N ALA A 74 7.34 0.86 -5.16
CA ALA A 74 7.85 0.61 -3.82
C ALA A 74 7.23 -0.66 -3.22
N GLY A 75 5.92 -0.85 -3.44
CA GLY A 75 5.19 -2.06 -3.07
C GLY A 75 5.72 -3.31 -3.74
N TYR A 76 6.06 -3.25 -5.03
CA TYR A 76 6.63 -4.38 -5.78
C TYR A 76 7.89 -4.94 -5.12
N TRP A 77 8.73 -4.07 -4.57
CA TRP A 77 9.94 -4.45 -3.83
C TRP A 77 9.74 -4.58 -2.32
N ALA A 78 8.50 -4.40 -1.83
CA ALA A 78 8.18 -4.25 -0.41
C ALA A 78 9.17 -3.32 0.31
N LEU A 79 9.47 -2.18 -0.31
CA LEU A 79 10.50 -1.25 0.15
C LEU A 79 10.29 -0.97 1.65
N PRO A 80 11.33 -1.11 2.50
CA PRO A 80 11.19 -1.03 3.96
C PRO A 80 11.06 0.43 4.46
N TYR A 81 10.31 1.25 3.73
CA TYR A 81 10.15 2.68 3.96
C TYR A 81 8.72 3.13 3.60
N PRO A 82 8.06 3.96 4.42
CA PRO A 82 6.65 4.35 4.26
C PRO A 82 6.48 5.44 3.20
N VAL A 83 6.68 5.10 1.92
CA VAL A 83 6.62 6.04 0.78
C VAL A 83 5.24 6.68 0.66
N ALA A 84 4.17 5.89 0.81
CA ALA A 84 2.80 6.39 0.71
C ALA A 84 2.46 7.42 1.79
N GLU A 85 2.89 7.17 3.03
CA GLU A 85 2.66 8.05 4.17
C GLU A 85 3.48 9.33 4.05
N ARG A 86 4.71 9.25 3.52
CA ARG A 86 5.54 10.42 3.18
C ARG A 86 4.88 11.33 2.15
N LEU A 87 4.34 10.73 1.08
CA LEU A 87 3.64 11.44 0.01
C LEU A 87 2.27 11.99 0.45
N SER A 88 1.72 11.49 1.56
CA SER A 88 0.42 11.92 2.09
C SER A 88 0.51 13.13 3.04
N ARG A 89 1.71 13.70 3.26
CA ARG A 89 1.93 14.82 4.20
C ARG A 89 0.95 16.00 3.96
N PRO A 90 0.38 16.61 5.02
CA PRO A 90 -0.41 17.83 4.87
C PRO A 90 0.48 19.02 4.50
N GLN A 91 -0.04 19.94 3.68
CA GLN A 91 0.70 21.14 3.26
C GLN A 91 0.73 22.24 4.33
N ASP A 92 -0.19 22.20 5.29
CA ASP A 92 -0.37 23.17 6.36
C ASP A 92 0.31 22.77 7.69
N MET A 93 1.09 21.69 7.70
CA MET A 93 1.79 21.18 8.87
C MET A 93 3.28 20.99 8.59
N GLU A 94 4.14 21.35 9.55
CA GLU A 94 5.58 21.07 9.49
C GLU A 94 5.89 19.61 9.89
N VAL A 95 5.43 18.68 9.06
CA VAL A 95 5.62 17.24 9.24
C VAL A 95 6.18 16.60 7.99
N ASP A 96 6.80 15.46 8.21
CA ASP A 96 7.45 14.63 7.23
C ASP A 96 6.47 13.66 6.53
N GLY A 97 5.36 13.32 7.17
CA GLY A 97 4.40 12.39 6.60
C GLY A 97 3.14 12.29 7.42
N LEU A 98 2.15 11.59 6.88
CA LEU A 98 0.85 11.41 7.47
C LEU A 98 0.43 9.95 7.50
N ILE A 99 -0.15 9.53 8.62
CA ILE A 99 -0.63 8.17 8.82
C ILE A 99 -2.07 8.19 9.27
N VAL A 100 -2.90 7.33 8.69
CA VAL A 100 -4.26 7.12 9.20
C VAL A 100 -4.19 6.17 10.39
N VAL A 101 -4.77 6.58 11.52
CA VAL A 101 -4.73 5.81 12.78
C VAL A 101 -6.12 5.51 13.33
N ASP A 102 -6.21 4.47 14.14
CA ASP A 102 -7.36 4.24 15.00
C ASP A 102 -7.29 5.16 16.23
N ALA A 103 -8.38 5.86 16.53
CA ALA A 103 -8.43 6.78 17.67
C ALA A 103 -8.24 6.10 19.04
N THR A 104 -8.55 4.80 19.14
CA THR A 104 -8.51 4.02 20.38
C THR A 104 -7.22 3.23 20.57
N ALA A 105 -6.54 2.90 19.47
CA ALA A 105 -5.28 2.16 19.46
C ALA A 105 -4.40 2.63 18.30
N PRO A 106 -3.79 3.83 18.40
CA PRO A 106 -3.01 4.38 17.31
C PRO A 106 -1.69 3.60 17.15
N GLU A 107 -1.52 2.97 16.00
CA GLU A 107 -0.36 2.15 15.66
C GLU A 107 0.08 2.42 14.22
N ALA A 108 1.39 2.30 13.95
CA ALA A 108 1.95 2.46 12.61
C ALA A 108 3.29 1.71 12.44
N PRO A 109 3.71 1.36 11.21
CA PRO A 109 4.99 0.68 10.96
C PRO A 109 6.19 1.64 10.93
N LEU A 110 6.37 2.44 11.98
CA LEU A 110 7.34 3.54 12.04
C LEU A 110 8.65 3.23 12.75
N GLN A 111 8.81 2.03 13.31
CA GLN A 111 10.02 1.65 14.05
C GLN A 111 11.30 1.95 13.24
N GLY A 112 12.28 2.60 13.87
CA GLY A 112 13.56 2.94 13.23
C GLY A 112 13.51 4.12 12.25
N LEU A 113 12.48 4.97 12.33
CA LEU A 113 12.42 6.24 11.58
C LEU A 113 12.31 7.42 12.53
N ASP A 114 13.13 8.44 12.28
CA ASP A 114 13.20 9.67 13.08
C ASP A 114 12.44 10.84 12.43
N ASN A 115 11.62 10.57 11.42
CA ASN A 115 10.78 11.56 10.76
C ASN A 115 9.71 12.15 11.71
N ARG A 116 9.30 13.40 11.47
CA ARG A 116 8.19 14.05 12.18
C ARG A 116 6.84 13.63 11.62
N TRP A 117 6.08 12.80 12.32
CA TRP A 117 4.82 12.26 11.79
C TRP A 117 3.59 13.01 12.29
N ALA A 118 2.65 13.27 11.38
CA ALA A 118 1.26 13.53 11.73
C ALA A 118 0.46 12.23 11.68
N ALA A 119 -0.60 12.18 12.48
CA ALA A 119 -1.62 11.15 12.45
C ALA A 119 -2.97 11.80 12.19
N VAL A 120 -3.84 11.12 11.45
CA VAL A 120 -5.22 11.53 11.21
C VAL A 120 -6.17 10.37 11.43
N THR A 121 -7.31 10.63 12.07
CA THR A 121 -8.40 9.67 12.20
C THR A 121 -9.37 9.79 11.03
N LEU A 122 -10.26 8.82 10.84
CA LEU A 122 -11.22 8.86 9.71
C LEU A 122 -12.23 10.01 9.78
N ASP A 123 -12.47 10.56 10.96
CA ASP A 123 -13.29 11.75 11.20
C ASP A 123 -12.48 13.05 11.08
N GLY A 124 -11.22 12.98 10.69
CA GLY A 124 -10.38 14.14 10.38
C GLY A 124 -9.70 14.79 11.58
N ALA A 125 -9.68 14.15 12.76
CA ALA A 125 -8.90 14.64 13.88
C ALA A 125 -7.40 14.43 13.64
N ARG A 126 -6.64 15.52 13.64
CA ARG A 126 -5.20 15.51 13.40
C ARG A 126 -4.43 15.60 14.71
N SER A 127 -3.32 14.88 14.75
CA SER A 127 -2.39 14.88 15.88
C SER A 127 -0.94 14.80 15.39
N THR A 128 0.02 15.25 16.20
CA THR A 128 1.43 14.96 15.99
C THR A 128 1.84 13.72 16.79
N VAL A 129 2.67 12.86 16.21
CA VAL A 129 3.30 11.75 16.94
C VAL A 129 4.40 12.30 17.83
N THR A 130 4.25 12.14 19.14
CA THR A 130 5.23 12.64 20.13
C THR A 130 6.24 11.57 20.53
N LYS A 131 5.83 10.29 20.47
CA LYS A 131 6.69 9.17 20.84
C LYS A 131 6.23 7.87 20.18
N LEU A 132 7.21 7.04 19.84
CA LEU A 132 7.00 5.67 19.39
C LEU A 132 7.13 4.71 20.58
N GLY A 133 6.20 3.77 20.67
CA GLY A 133 6.21 2.69 21.65
C GLY A 133 7.23 1.60 21.32
N ALA A 134 7.18 0.52 22.07
CA ALA A 134 7.95 -0.68 21.73
C ALA A 134 7.38 -1.35 20.47
N PRO A 135 8.23 -1.98 19.65
CA PRO A 135 7.77 -2.72 18.47
C PRO A 135 6.84 -3.86 18.90
N GLY A 136 5.67 -3.87 18.30
CA GLY A 136 4.64 -4.89 18.40
C GLY A 136 4.71 -5.89 17.23
N PRO A 137 3.76 -6.83 17.17
CA PRO A 137 3.69 -7.81 16.09
C PRO A 137 3.43 -7.13 14.74
N SER A 138 3.86 -7.79 13.65
CA SER A 138 3.64 -7.29 12.28
C SER A 138 4.21 -5.89 12.03
N PHE A 139 5.37 -5.58 12.62
CA PHE A 139 6.09 -4.30 12.46
C PHE A 139 5.35 -3.06 12.98
N ALA A 140 4.19 -3.23 13.64
CA ALA A 140 3.43 -2.13 14.21
C ALA A 140 4.11 -1.59 15.49
N THR A 141 4.12 -0.28 15.69
CA THR A 141 4.47 0.34 16.98
C THR A 141 3.33 1.24 17.45
N ALA A 142 3.04 1.21 18.74
CA ALA A 142 2.06 2.10 19.35
C ALA A 142 2.55 3.55 19.29
N LEU A 143 1.63 4.48 19.11
CA LEU A 143 1.94 5.91 18.98
C LEU A 143 1.40 6.68 20.18
N GLU A 144 2.22 7.53 20.78
CA GLU A 144 1.73 8.59 21.64
C GLU A 144 1.46 9.83 20.77
N LEU A 145 0.26 10.40 20.90
CA LEU A 145 -0.24 11.47 20.04
C LEU A 145 -0.54 12.73 20.86
N ALA A 146 -0.23 13.90 20.30
CA ALA A 146 -0.69 15.19 20.78
C ALA A 146 -1.67 15.80 19.77
N ALA A 147 -2.89 16.10 20.23
CA ALA A 147 -3.94 16.65 19.37
C ALA A 147 -3.54 18.02 18.79
N VAL A 148 -3.90 18.26 17.53
CA VAL A 148 -3.67 19.51 16.80
C VAL A 148 -5.01 20.18 16.51
N ASP A 149 -5.85 19.56 15.69
CA ASP A 149 -7.15 20.09 15.27
C ASP A 149 -8.08 18.97 14.73
N SER A 150 -9.19 19.36 14.10
CA SER A 150 -10.14 18.45 13.43
C SER A 150 -10.36 18.83 11.96
N ALA A 151 -9.34 19.40 11.31
CA ALA A 151 -9.43 19.90 9.93
C ALA A 151 -8.89 18.92 8.89
N GLY A 152 -8.60 17.67 9.28
CA GLY A 152 -7.90 16.68 8.44
C GLY A 152 -8.77 15.85 7.50
N LEU A 153 -10.06 16.16 7.30
CA LEU A 153 -10.93 15.35 6.43
C LEU A 153 -10.39 15.23 5.00
N ASN A 154 -9.85 16.32 4.45
CA ASN A 154 -9.23 16.32 3.11
C ASN A 154 -7.94 15.49 3.06
N ASP A 155 -7.38 15.11 4.20
CA ASP A 155 -6.16 14.35 4.25
C ASP A 155 -6.40 12.83 4.14
N VAL A 156 -7.54 12.36 4.65
CA VAL A 156 -7.86 10.93 4.85
C VAL A 156 -7.89 10.14 3.53
N ALA A 157 -8.56 10.65 2.49
CA ALA A 157 -8.77 9.89 1.26
C ALA A 157 -7.44 9.55 0.55
N LEU A 158 -6.51 10.51 0.47
CA LEU A 158 -5.18 10.29 -0.10
C LEU A 158 -4.37 9.31 0.77
N ALA A 159 -4.40 9.50 2.09
CA ALA A 159 -3.66 8.69 3.06
C ALA A 159 -4.18 7.24 3.18
N LEU A 160 -5.38 6.94 2.69
CA LEU A 160 -5.87 5.56 2.51
C LEU A 160 -5.59 5.01 1.10
N THR A 161 -5.60 5.89 0.09
CA THR A 161 -5.42 5.51 -1.32
C THR A 161 -3.98 5.09 -1.60
N LEU A 162 -2.98 5.92 -1.27
CA LEU A 162 -1.57 5.62 -1.61
C LEU A 162 -1.03 4.34 -0.96
N PRO A 163 -1.34 3.99 0.31
CA PRO A 163 -0.94 2.69 0.86
C PRO A 163 -1.59 1.51 0.12
N SER A 164 -2.82 1.68 -0.40
CA SER A 164 -3.48 0.65 -1.21
C SER A 164 -2.78 0.44 -2.56
N TRP A 165 -2.20 1.48 -3.16
CA TRP A 165 -1.30 1.36 -4.32
C TRP A 165 -0.01 0.60 -3.98
N THR A 166 0.53 0.81 -2.79
CA THR A 166 1.68 0.03 -2.29
C THR A 166 1.31 -1.46 -2.16
N LEU A 167 0.15 -1.78 -1.57
CA LEU A 167 -0.31 -3.16 -1.49
C LEU A 167 -0.54 -3.77 -2.88
N LEU A 168 -1.12 -3.03 -3.83
CA LEU A 168 -1.27 -3.48 -5.22
C LEU A 168 0.07 -3.89 -5.85
N GLY A 169 1.13 -3.10 -5.64
CA GLY A 169 2.48 -3.45 -6.07
C GLY A 169 2.98 -4.77 -5.47
N MET A 170 2.71 -5.00 -4.19
CA MET A 170 3.03 -6.29 -3.55
C MET A 170 2.25 -7.45 -4.18
N LEU A 171 0.99 -7.24 -4.59
CA LEU A 171 0.21 -8.28 -5.27
C LEU A 171 0.75 -8.57 -6.68
N ASP A 172 1.16 -7.54 -7.42
CA ASP A 172 1.82 -7.70 -8.72
C ASP A 172 3.06 -8.61 -8.59
N ARG A 173 3.94 -8.31 -7.61
CA ARG A 173 5.16 -9.09 -7.40
C ARG A 173 4.87 -10.53 -6.97
N ALA A 174 3.87 -10.75 -6.13
CA ALA A 174 3.49 -12.09 -5.68
C ALA A 174 3.06 -12.99 -6.87
N ILE A 175 2.28 -12.42 -7.79
CA ILE A 175 1.82 -13.11 -9.01
C ILE A 175 2.99 -13.35 -9.97
N ASP A 176 3.89 -12.38 -10.16
CA ASP A 176 5.09 -12.54 -10.99
C ASP A 176 6.01 -13.66 -10.48
N LEU A 177 6.33 -13.64 -9.18
CA LEU A 177 7.16 -14.67 -8.53
C LEU A 177 6.54 -16.05 -8.68
N THR A 178 5.22 -16.15 -8.48
CA THR A 178 4.50 -17.43 -8.59
C THR A 178 4.46 -17.91 -10.02
N THR A 179 4.20 -17.04 -10.99
CA THR A 179 4.20 -17.37 -12.42
C THR A 179 5.57 -17.90 -12.85
N ALA A 180 6.65 -17.25 -12.43
CA ALA A 180 8.01 -17.72 -12.67
C ALA A 180 8.25 -19.09 -12.01
N HIS A 181 7.84 -19.26 -10.75
CA HIS A 181 8.00 -20.52 -10.02
C HIS A 181 7.29 -21.69 -10.71
N VAL A 182 6.00 -21.55 -11.03
CA VAL A 182 5.21 -22.64 -11.63
C VAL A 182 5.62 -22.96 -13.06
N SER A 183 6.22 -21.99 -13.76
CA SER A 183 6.75 -22.19 -15.12
C SER A 183 8.07 -22.98 -15.12
N LEU A 184 8.90 -22.80 -14.09
CA LEU A 184 10.19 -23.48 -13.97
C LEU A 184 10.10 -24.84 -13.26
N ARG A 185 9.20 -24.95 -12.27
CA ARG A 185 9.06 -26.16 -11.46
C ARG A 185 8.37 -27.27 -12.25
N LYS A 186 9.05 -28.41 -12.42
CA LYS A 186 8.48 -29.61 -13.07
C LYS A 186 8.07 -30.66 -12.06
N GLN A 187 6.83 -31.15 -12.17
CA GLN A 187 6.34 -32.33 -11.46
C GLN A 187 5.46 -33.16 -12.39
N PHE A 188 5.42 -34.48 -12.16
CA PHE A 188 4.67 -35.42 -13.01
C PHE A 188 5.02 -35.27 -14.51
N GLY A 189 6.29 -35.01 -14.81
CA GLY A 189 6.81 -34.94 -16.18
C GLY A 189 6.62 -33.61 -16.94
N GLN A 190 5.97 -32.60 -16.35
CA GLN A 190 5.74 -31.31 -17.01
C GLN A 190 5.82 -30.11 -16.03
N PRO A 191 5.95 -28.86 -16.51
CA PRO A 191 5.85 -27.67 -15.66
C PRO A 191 4.53 -27.62 -14.89
N LEU A 192 4.54 -27.05 -13.68
CA LEU A 192 3.33 -26.83 -12.90
C LEU A 192 2.31 -25.93 -13.63
N SER A 193 2.79 -24.98 -14.44
CA SER A 193 1.96 -24.12 -15.27
C SER A 193 1.12 -24.85 -16.32
N SER A 194 1.42 -26.12 -16.64
CA SER A 194 0.65 -26.94 -17.58
C SER A 194 -0.62 -27.55 -16.97
N PHE A 195 -0.80 -27.53 -15.65
CA PHE A 195 -1.98 -28.10 -15.00
C PHE A 195 -3.09 -27.07 -14.89
N GLN A 196 -4.30 -27.41 -15.37
CA GLN A 196 -5.47 -26.53 -15.31
C GLN A 196 -5.79 -26.05 -13.89
N GLY A 197 -5.62 -26.90 -12.88
CA GLY A 197 -5.84 -26.51 -11.49
C GLY A 197 -4.89 -25.41 -10.99
N VAL A 198 -3.67 -25.32 -11.55
CA VAL A 198 -2.73 -24.22 -11.28
C VAL A 198 -3.14 -22.97 -12.03
N GLN A 199 -3.53 -23.12 -13.31
CA GLN A 199 -3.99 -22.02 -14.15
C GLN A 199 -5.23 -21.33 -13.59
N PHE A 200 -6.23 -22.10 -13.13
CA PHE A 200 -7.46 -21.53 -12.54
C PHE A 200 -7.16 -20.75 -11.26
N GLN A 201 -6.35 -21.30 -10.35
CA GLN A 201 -5.97 -20.59 -9.12
C GLN A 201 -5.22 -19.27 -9.41
N LEU A 202 -4.26 -19.28 -10.34
CA LEU A 202 -3.56 -18.05 -10.75
C LEU A 202 -4.49 -17.06 -11.44
N THR A 203 -5.43 -17.54 -12.25
CA THR A 203 -6.44 -16.69 -12.90
C THR A 203 -7.33 -16.00 -11.86
N ASP A 204 -7.82 -16.73 -10.86
CA ASP A 204 -8.63 -16.16 -9.79
C ASP A 204 -7.86 -15.08 -9.01
N ALA A 205 -6.59 -15.35 -8.69
CA ALA A 205 -5.72 -14.36 -8.04
C ALA A 205 -5.49 -13.11 -8.91
N GLU A 206 -5.30 -13.27 -10.21
CA GLU A 206 -5.14 -12.15 -11.14
C GLU A 206 -6.42 -11.33 -11.30
N VAL A 207 -7.60 -11.97 -11.27
CA VAL A 207 -8.89 -11.27 -11.28
C VAL A 207 -9.03 -10.34 -10.07
N GLU A 208 -8.69 -10.83 -8.87
CA GLU A 208 -8.69 -10.01 -7.65
C GLU A 208 -7.71 -8.84 -7.76
N ARG A 209 -6.46 -9.10 -8.19
CA ARG A 209 -5.44 -8.07 -8.40
C ARG A 209 -5.89 -7.01 -9.40
N SER A 210 -6.47 -7.42 -10.52
CA SER A 210 -7.00 -6.52 -11.55
C SER A 210 -8.20 -5.70 -11.06
N GLY A 211 -9.03 -6.25 -10.17
CA GLY A 211 -10.12 -5.53 -9.52
C GLY A 211 -9.60 -4.38 -8.65
N VAL A 212 -8.57 -4.66 -7.83
CA VAL A 212 -7.90 -3.64 -7.02
C VAL A 212 -7.27 -2.55 -7.89
N ASP A 213 -6.60 -2.92 -8.99
CA ASP A 213 -6.00 -1.96 -9.94
C ASP A 213 -7.04 -1.00 -10.53
N MET A 214 -8.25 -1.49 -10.85
CA MET A 214 -9.35 -0.65 -11.31
C MET A 214 -9.87 0.29 -10.21
N LEU A 215 -10.09 -0.23 -8.99
CA LEU A 215 -10.54 0.59 -7.86
C LEU A 215 -9.48 1.61 -7.43
N ALA A 216 -8.19 1.27 -7.55
CA ALA A 216 -7.08 2.14 -7.19
C ALA A 216 -7.04 3.40 -8.05
N ARG A 217 -7.22 3.22 -9.37
CA ARG A 217 -7.40 4.30 -10.34
C ARG A 217 -8.63 5.14 -10.08
N TYR A 218 -9.77 4.50 -9.76
CA TYR A 218 -11.00 5.21 -9.45
C TYR A 218 -10.90 6.06 -8.17
N ALA A 219 -10.33 5.51 -7.09
CA ALA A 219 -10.12 6.24 -5.85
C ALA A 219 -9.13 7.40 -6.04
N LEU A 220 -8.09 7.22 -6.86
CA LEU A 220 -7.14 8.28 -7.20
C LEU A 220 -7.83 9.46 -7.91
N TRP A 221 -8.69 9.17 -8.87
CA TRP A 221 -9.55 10.18 -9.52
C TRP A 221 -10.50 10.85 -8.51
N SER A 222 -11.15 10.06 -7.65
CA SER A 222 -12.09 10.54 -6.65
C SER A 222 -11.45 11.52 -5.66
N VAL A 223 -10.19 11.30 -5.28
CA VAL A 223 -9.42 12.21 -4.40
C VAL A 223 -9.36 13.65 -4.94
N VAL A 224 -9.36 13.84 -6.27
CA VAL A 224 -9.26 15.18 -6.88
C VAL A 224 -10.60 15.74 -7.34
N THR A 225 -11.60 14.90 -7.61
CA THR A 225 -12.88 15.35 -8.19
C THR A 225 -14.03 15.39 -7.21
N ASN A 226 -14.05 14.52 -6.20
CA ASN A 226 -15.19 14.35 -5.32
C ASN A 226 -15.01 15.16 -4.03
N ALA A 227 -16.12 15.39 -3.33
CA ALA A 227 -16.05 15.96 -1.99
C ALA A 227 -15.34 14.99 -1.03
N ALA A 228 -14.71 15.52 0.02
CA ALA A 228 -13.91 14.73 0.96
C ALA A 228 -14.65 13.48 1.48
N ASP A 229 -15.92 13.60 1.85
CA ASP A 229 -16.69 12.46 2.37
C ASP A 229 -16.89 11.33 1.37
N GLU A 230 -17.11 11.66 0.09
CA GLU A 230 -17.24 10.69 -1.01
C GLU A 230 -15.89 10.06 -1.33
N ALA A 231 -14.82 10.86 -1.42
CA ALA A 231 -13.46 10.37 -1.64
C ALA A 231 -12.99 9.42 -0.52
N ILE A 232 -13.38 9.68 0.74
CA ILE A 232 -13.10 8.77 1.86
C ILE A 232 -13.85 7.44 1.68
N ASN A 233 -15.10 7.46 1.21
CA ASN A 233 -15.87 6.24 0.97
C ASN A 233 -15.23 5.40 -0.14
N ASP A 234 -14.80 6.04 -1.23
CA ASP A 234 -14.12 5.39 -2.35
C ASP A 234 -12.76 4.81 -1.92
N ALA A 235 -11.99 5.55 -1.12
CA ALA A 235 -10.71 5.08 -0.58
C ALA A 235 -10.89 3.90 0.41
N LEU A 236 -11.96 3.89 1.22
CA LEU A 236 -12.32 2.75 2.07
C LEU A 236 -12.76 1.53 1.27
N ALA A 237 -13.51 1.73 0.17
CA ALA A 237 -13.89 0.65 -0.74
C ALA A 237 -12.66 0.03 -1.43
N LEU A 238 -11.74 0.85 -1.92
CA LEU A 238 -10.44 0.41 -2.42
C LEU A 238 -9.68 -0.38 -1.34
N ARG A 239 -9.55 0.17 -0.14
CA ARG A 239 -8.83 -0.49 0.96
C ARG A 239 -9.44 -1.85 1.28
N LEU A 240 -10.77 -1.95 1.37
CA LEU A 240 -11.46 -3.23 1.62
C LEU A 240 -11.12 -4.26 0.54
N ALA A 241 -11.27 -3.88 -0.73
CA ALA A 241 -10.94 -4.76 -1.86
C ALA A 241 -9.46 -5.16 -1.88
N ALA A 242 -8.55 -4.24 -1.57
CA ALA A 242 -7.11 -4.52 -1.52
C ALA A 242 -6.75 -5.53 -0.41
N ILE A 243 -7.40 -5.45 0.76
CA ILE A 243 -7.20 -6.40 1.86
C ILE A 243 -7.74 -7.79 1.47
N GLU A 244 -8.95 -7.85 0.92
CA GLU A 244 -9.58 -9.11 0.48
C GLU A 244 -8.77 -9.78 -0.65
N ALA A 245 -8.35 -9.00 -1.65
CA ALA A 245 -7.47 -9.48 -2.72
C ALA A 245 -6.15 -10.01 -2.18
N ALA A 246 -5.52 -9.32 -1.21
CA ALA A 246 -4.29 -9.79 -0.59
C ALA A 246 -4.48 -11.15 0.11
N GLU A 247 -5.62 -11.40 0.75
CA GLU A 247 -5.92 -12.71 1.34
C GLU A 247 -6.02 -13.82 0.29
N VAL A 248 -6.58 -13.54 -0.88
CA VAL A 248 -6.69 -14.49 -2.00
C VAL A 248 -5.32 -14.71 -2.65
N VAL A 249 -4.68 -13.64 -3.09
CA VAL A 249 -3.43 -13.67 -3.86
C VAL A 249 -2.32 -14.34 -3.05
N PHE A 250 -2.07 -13.90 -1.81
CA PHE A 250 -0.99 -14.51 -1.00
C PHE A 250 -1.29 -15.98 -0.67
N ARG A 251 -2.55 -16.34 -0.39
CA ARG A 251 -2.94 -17.74 -0.15
C ARG A 251 -2.63 -18.61 -1.36
N VAL A 252 -3.06 -18.19 -2.55
CA VAL A 252 -2.80 -18.91 -3.81
C VAL A 252 -1.30 -19.00 -4.09
N CYS A 253 -0.58 -17.88 -3.98
CA CYS A 253 0.85 -17.83 -4.25
C CYS A 253 1.63 -18.77 -3.32
N HIS A 254 1.33 -18.75 -2.01
CA HIS A 254 1.95 -19.66 -1.05
C HIS A 254 1.62 -21.12 -1.34
N GLN A 255 0.36 -21.42 -1.65
CA GLN A 255 -0.06 -22.78 -1.98
C GLN A 255 0.68 -23.34 -3.20
N LEU A 256 0.86 -22.53 -4.25
CA LEU A 256 1.53 -22.94 -5.49
C LEU A 256 3.05 -23.07 -5.33
N HIS A 257 3.66 -22.36 -4.38
CA HIS A 257 5.06 -22.56 -4.00
C HIS A 257 5.27 -23.77 -3.05
N GLY A 258 4.21 -24.28 -2.45
CA GLY A 258 4.28 -25.36 -1.46
C GLY A 258 5.08 -24.96 -0.21
N ALA A 259 5.80 -25.92 0.39
CA ALA A 259 6.56 -25.69 1.63
C ALA A 259 7.59 -24.56 1.50
N VAL A 260 8.23 -24.43 0.33
CA VAL A 260 9.23 -23.38 0.05
C VAL A 260 8.62 -21.99 0.17
N GLY A 261 7.34 -21.82 -0.18
CA GLY A 261 6.66 -20.53 -0.08
C GLY A 261 6.55 -19.96 1.35
N PHE A 262 6.82 -20.77 2.38
CA PHE A 262 6.82 -20.35 3.78
C PHE A 262 8.23 -20.23 4.39
N CYS A 263 9.26 -20.54 3.62
CA CYS A 263 10.65 -20.43 4.05
C CYS A 263 11.09 -18.96 4.05
N ASP A 264 11.85 -18.55 5.07
CA ASP A 264 12.36 -17.18 5.23
C ASP A 264 13.32 -16.78 4.10
N GLU A 265 13.83 -17.73 3.33
CA GLU A 265 14.68 -17.50 2.17
C GLU A 265 13.89 -17.08 0.91
N THR A 266 12.56 -17.10 0.95
CA THR A 266 11.74 -16.74 -0.22
C THR A 266 11.21 -15.31 -0.16
N THR A 267 11.39 -14.58 -1.26
CA THR A 267 10.82 -13.24 -1.43
C THR A 267 9.31 -13.21 -1.20
N LEU A 268 8.58 -14.27 -1.57
CA LEU A 268 7.14 -14.37 -1.32
C LEU A 268 6.79 -14.33 0.18
N SER A 269 7.54 -15.04 1.03
CA SER A 269 7.34 -15.02 2.48
C SER A 269 7.55 -13.62 3.06
N TRP A 270 8.61 -12.94 2.63
CA TRP A 270 8.87 -11.55 3.00
C TRP A 270 7.76 -10.60 2.56
N LEU A 271 7.36 -10.66 1.29
CA LEU A 271 6.32 -9.82 0.72
C LEU A 271 4.98 -9.97 1.48
N SER A 272 4.60 -11.21 1.78
CA SER A 272 3.39 -11.51 2.56
C SER A 272 3.46 -10.97 4.00
N ARG A 273 4.62 -11.06 4.66
CA ARG A 273 4.85 -10.51 6.01
C ARG A 273 4.85 -8.98 6.02
N TYR A 274 5.54 -8.35 5.07
CA TYR A 274 5.62 -6.88 4.97
C TYR A 274 4.34 -6.24 4.43
N SER A 275 3.42 -7.03 3.87
CA SER A 275 2.05 -6.57 3.57
C SER A 275 1.17 -6.40 4.82
N GLN A 276 1.53 -7.02 5.96
CA GLN A 276 0.67 -7.06 7.15
C GLN A 276 0.33 -5.67 7.71
N PRO A 277 1.26 -4.70 7.84
CA PRO A 277 0.91 -3.35 8.28
C PRO A 277 -0.21 -2.72 7.46
N VAL A 278 -0.07 -2.67 6.13
CA VAL A 278 -1.08 -2.06 5.24
C VAL A 278 -2.43 -2.76 5.36
N ARG A 279 -2.42 -4.08 5.57
CA ARG A 279 -3.63 -4.90 5.72
C ARG A 279 -4.32 -4.79 7.08
N ARG A 280 -3.59 -4.41 8.13
CA ARG A 280 -4.07 -4.42 9.53
C ARG A 280 -4.27 -3.04 10.12
N LEU A 281 -3.56 -2.02 9.63
CA LEU A 281 -3.56 -0.65 10.17
C LEU A 281 -4.14 0.34 9.15
N PRO A 282 -4.98 1.30 9.58
CA PRO A 282 -5.41 1.59 10.96
C PRO A 282 -6.30 0.50 11.58
N PHE A 283 -6.95 -0.29 10.74
CA PHE A 283 -7.74 -1.45 11.17
C PHE A 283 -7.89 -2.46 10.03
N GLY A 284 -8.16 -3.72 10.38
CA GLY A 284 -8.26 -4.83 9.44
C GLY A 284 -9.59 -4.87 8.65
N VAL A 285 -9.80 -5.98 7.94
CA VAL A 285 -10.92 -6.18 7.00
C VAL A 285 -12.30 -5.93 7.63
N SER A 286 -12.59 -6.50 8.81
CA SER A 286 -13.91 -6.40 9.44
C SER A 286 -14.28 -4.96 9.78
N LYS A 287 -13.38 -4.24 10.45
CA LYS A 287 -13.62 -2.85 10.82
C LYS A 287 -13.63 -1.93 9.60
N THR A 288 -12.82 -2.20 8.57
CA THR A 288 -12.89 -1.48 7.29
C THR A 288 -14.28 -1.62 6.67
N ARG A 289 -14.82 -2.83 6.62
CA ARG A 289 -16.17 -3.11 6.12
C ARG A 289 -17.25 -2.44 6.96
N ASP A 290 -17.18 -2.55 8.28
CA ASP A 290 -18.15 -1.96 9.20
C ASP A 290 -18.17 -0.43 9.08
N THR A 291 -16.99 0.20 9.03
CA THR A 291 -16.85 1.64 8.81
C THR A 291 -17.42 2.07 7.46
N LEU A 292 -17.05 1.38 6.37
CA LEU A 292 -17.59 1.71 5.04
C LEU A 292 -19.11 1.58 5.01
N THR A 293 -19.65 0.50 5.57
CA THR A 293 -21.10 0.27 5.66
C THR A 293 -21.79 1.36 6.49
N ALA A 294 -21.20 1.75 7.61
CA ALA A 294 -21.73 2.82 8.45
C ALA A 294 -21.73 4.19 7.74
N ARG A 295 -20.68 4.48 6.96
CA ARG A 295 -20.56 5.74 6.20
C ARG A 295 -21.50 5.82 4.99
N LEU A 296 -21.72 4.70 4.28
CA LEU A 296 -22.66 4.66 3.15
C LEU A 296 -24.13 4.73 3.62
N GLY A 297 -24.44 4.30 4.84
CA GLY A 297 -25.82 4.28 5.33
C GLY A 297 -26.74 3.47 4.39
N ARG A 298 -27.87 4.07 3.96
CA ARG A 298 -28.79 3.45 2.96
C ARG A 298 -28.58 3.95 1.52
N HIS A 299 -27.73 4.96 1.33
CA HIS A 299 -27.44 5.55 0.04
C HIS A 299 -26.10 4.93 -0.38
N GLY A 300 -26.15 3.88 -1.21
CA GLY A 300 -24.94 3.15 -1.64
C GLY A 300 -23.91 4.06 -2.31
N LEU A 301 -22.80 3.48 -2.79
CA LEU A 301 -21.78 4.25 -3.52
C LEU A 301 -22.43 5.02 -4.68
N THR A 302 -22.14 6.32 -4.79
CA THR A 302 -22.51 7.16 -5.92
C THR A 302 -21.82 6.61 -7.16
N GLY A 303 -22.51 5.73 -7.88
CA GLY A 303 -21.95 5.09 -9.07
C GLY A 303 -21.91 6.05 -10.25
N LEU A 304 -21.14 5.68 -11.27
CA LEU A 304 -20.98 6.41 -12.54
C LEU A 304 -22.29 6.74 -13.30
N PHE A 305 -23.40 6.13 -12.88
CA PHE A 305 -24.72 6.25 -13.49
C PHE A 305 -25.79 6.77 -12.53
N SER A 306 -25.40 7.28 -11.35
CA SER A 306 -26.36 7.90 -10.45
C SER A 306 -26.72 9.29 -10.98
N SER A 307 -27.86 9.36 -11.66
CA SER A 307 -28.56 10.58 -12.08
C SER A 307 -29.46 11.11 -10.98
#